data_AF-A0ABD6EC45-F1
#
_entry.id   AF-A0ABD6EC45-F1
#
_cell.length_a   1.000
_cell.length_b   1.000
_cell.length_c   1.000
_cell.angle_alpha   90.00
_cell.angle_beta   90.00
_cell.angle_gamma   90.00
#
_symmetry.space_group_name_H-M   'P 1'
#
loop_
_entity.id
_entity.type
_entity.pdbx_description
1 polymer ?
#
loop_
_entity_poly.entity_id
_entity_poly.type
_entity_poly.pdbx_seq_one_letter_code
_entity_poly.pdbx_strand_id
1 'polypeptide(L)'
;MHDSAKPPVRGKTSPYGFFVKMCYEEHKKKYPNENVQFTEISKKCAEKWRTMSDDEKREFFELAQKDAERYQAEVAAYGGEDALLSFH
;
A
#
# COMPACT_ATOMS: atom_id res chain seq x y z
N MET A 1 -26.13 -9.78 16.13
CA MET A 1 -25.79 -8.75 15.12
C MET A 1 -24.27 -8.65 15.15
N HIS A 2 -23.57 -9.28 14.20
CA HIS A 2 -22.11 -9.37 14.21
C HIS A 2 -21.53 -8.08 13.63
N ASP A 3 -21.25 -7.10 14.48
CA ASP A 3 -20.39 -5.97 14.11
C ASP A 3 -18.94 -6.46 14.20
N SER A 4 -18.50 -7.13 13.14
CA SER A 4 -17.16 -7.71 12.99
C SER A 4 -16.12 -6.60 12.79
N ALA A 5 -15.80 -5.87 13.85
CA ALA A 5 -14.75 -4.86 13.85
C ALA A 5 -13.36 -5.53 13.81
N LYS A 6 -12.92 -5.90 12.60
CA LYS A 6 -11.51 -6.20 12.29
C LYS A 6 -10.64 -5.09 12.89
N PRO A 7 -9.54 -5.39 13.60
CA PRO A 7 -8.75 -4.35 14.23
C PRO A 7 -8.22 -3.37 13.18
N PRO A 8 -8.05 -2.08 13.53
CA PRO A 8 -7.69 -1.00 12.60
C PRO A 8 -6.21 -1.06 12.17
N VAL A 9 -5.60 -2.25 12.19
CA VAL A 9 -4.25 -2.47 11.68
C VAL A 9 -4.32 -2.32 10.16
N ARG A 10 -3.94 -1.13 9.67
CA ARG A 10 -3.85 -0.85 8.24
C ARG A 10 -2.96 -1.92 7.60
N GLY A 11 -3.54 -2.73 6.71
CA GLY A 11 -2.85 -3.82 6.04
C GLY A 11 -1.57 -3.34 5.34
N LYS A 12 -0.60 -4.26 5.20
CA LYS A 12 0.68 -4.00 4.56
C LYS A 12 0.47 -3.45 3.15
N THR A 13 1.07 -2.30 2.85
CA THR A 13 1.05 -1.73 1.51
C THR A 13 2.18 -2.35 0.69
N SER A 14 1.82 -3.01 -0.42
CA SER A 14 2.79 -3.58 -1.37
C SER A 14 3.66 -2.50 -2.02
N PRO A 15 4.91 -2.80 -2.45
CA PRO A 15 5.76 -1.86 -3.20
C PRO A 15 5.02 -1.23 -4.38
N TYR A 16 4.24 -2.05 -5.11
CA TYR A 16 3.42 -1.60 -6.22
C TYR A 16 2.29 -0.66 -5.76
N GLY A 17 1.72 -0.89 -4.58
CA GLY A 17 0.70 -0.01 -4.00
C GLY A 17 1.25 1.38 -3.67
N PHE A 18 2.46 1.47 -3.13
CA PHE A 18 3.17 2.74 -2.93
C PHE A 18 3.46 3.43 -4.26
N PHE A 19 3.93 2.66 -5.26
CA PHE A 19 4.21 3.18 -6.58
C PHE A 19 2.97 3.78 -7.24
N VAL A 20 1.84 3.07 -7.25
CA VAL A 20 0.57 3.57 -7.83
C VAL A 20 0.08 4.83 -7.11
N LYS A 21 0.23 4.90 -5.78
CA LYS A 21 -0.08 6.12 -5.00
C LYS A 21 0.76 7.31 -5.45
N MET A 22 2.08 7.13 -5.50
CA MET A 22 3.03 8.15 -5.94
C MET A 22 2.71 8.64 -7.35
N CYS A 23 2.46 7.69 -8.25
CA CYS A 23 2.01 7.93 -9.60
C CYS A 23 0.75 8.81 -9.66
N TYR A 24 -0.23 8.50 -8.83
CA TYR A 24 -1.49 9.24 -8.76
C TYR A 24 -1.29 10.66 -8.22
N GLU A 25 -0.50 10.81 -7.15
CA GLU A 25 -0.17 12.12 -6.58
C GLU A 25 0.63 13.00 -7.55
N GLU A 26 1.63 12.43 -8.22
CA GLU A 26 2.44 13.14 -9.21
C GLU A 26 1.57 13.63 -10.38
N HIS A 27 0.65 12.77 -10.84
CA HIS A 27 -0.28 13.11 -11.90
C HIS A 27 -1.25 14.21 -11.46
N LYS A 28 -1.86 14.08 -10.28
CA LYS A 28 -2.75 15.10 -9.72
C LYS A 28 -2.05 16.44 -9.51
N LYS A 29 -0.75 16.43 -9.17
CA LYS A 29 0.05 17.64 -8.97
C LYS A 29 0.41 18.32 -10.30
N LYS A 30 0.73 17.54 -11.35
CA LYS A 30 1.01 18.06 -12.70
C LYS A 30 -0.24 18.55 -13.42
N TYR A 31 -1.35 17.86 -13.23
CA TYR A 31 -2.61 18.11 -13.92
C TYR A 31 -3.77 18.30 -12.92
N PRO A 32 -3.74 19.37 -12.09
CA PRO A 32 -4.76 19.59 -11.07
C PRO A 32 -6.15 19.84 -11.67
N ASN A 33 -6.22 20.25 -12.94
CA ASN A 33 -7.47 20.54 -13.67
C ASN A 33 -7.93 19.38 -14.56
N GLU A 34 -7.13 18.32 -14.69
CA GLU A 34 -7.45 17.19 -15.55
C GLU A 34 -7.96 16.05 -14.67
N ASN A 35 -9.22 15.66 -14.86
CA ASN A 35 -9.79 14.52 -14.16
C ASN A 35 -9.35 13.23 -14.86
N VAL A 36 -8.09 12.85 -14.65
CA VAL A 36 -7.59 11.58 -15.19
C VAL A 36 -8.13 10.42 -14.36
N GLN A 37 -8.71 9.47 -15.08
CA GLN A 37 -9.26 8.25 -14.51
C GLN A 37 -8.15 7.41 -13.87
N PHE A 38 -8.46 6.80 -12.72
CA PHE A 38 -7.52 5.92 -12.01
C PHE A 38 -7.03 4.75 -12.88
N THR A 39 -7.85 4.29 -13.83
CA THR A 39 -7.52 3.26 -14.81
C THR A 39 -6.40 3.68 -15.76
N GLU A 40 -6.39 4.93 -16.22
CA GLU A 40 -5.34 5.46 -17.10
C GLU A 40 -4.01 5.64 -16.36
N ILE A 41 -4.06 6.13 -15.12
CA ILE A 41 -2.86 6.19 -14.26
C ILE A 41 -2.36 4.78 -13.99
N SER A 42 -3.23 3.84 -13.62
CA SER A 42 -2.84 2.46 -13.34
C SER A 42 -2.14 1.81 -14.54
N LYS A 43 -2.60 2.04 -15.77
CA LYS A 43 -1.92 1.54 -16.99
C LYS A 43 -0.53 2.16 -17.15
N LYS A 44 -0.42 3.48 -17.10
CA LYS A 44 0.87 4.20 -17.22
C LYS A 44 1.85 3.76 -16.14
N CYS A 45 1.35 3.53 -14.92
CA CYS A 45 2.16 3.07 -13.82
C CYS A 45 2.56 1.61 -13.99
N ALA A 46 1.67 0.75 -14.49
CA ALA A 46 2.05 -0.63 -14.82
C ALA A 46 3.17 -0.66 -15.89
N GLU A 47 3.09 0.17 -16.92
CA GLU A 47 4.14 0.29 -17.94
C GLU A 47 5.44 0.81 -17.35
N LYS A 48 5.38 1.90 -16.59
CA LYS A 48 6.56 2.49 -15.94
C LYS A 48 7.20 1.53 -14.93
N TRP A 49 6.40 0.82 -14.14
CA TRP A 49 6.88 -0.21 -13.23
C TRP A 49 7.59 -1.34 -13.98
N ARG A 50 7.12 -1.73 -15.17
CA ARG A 50 7.79 -2.76 -15.98
C ARG A 50 9.12 -2.27 -16.56
N THR A 51 9.24 -0.99 -16.88
CA THR A 51 10.48 -0.40 -17.42
C THR A 51 11.45 0.08 -16.35
N MET A 52 11.01 0.26 -15.10
CA MET A 52 11.87 0.65 -13.98
C MET A 52 12.89 -0.42 -13.63
N SER A 53 14.08 0.04 -13.26
CA SER A 53 15.18 -0.82 -12.82
C SER A 53 14.95 -1.34 -11.41
N ASP A 54 15.63 -2.44 -11.05
CA ASP A 54 15.56 -2.99 -9.70
C ASP A 54 15.98 -1.99 -8.63
N ASP A 55 16.94 -1.10 -8.93
CA ASP A 55 17.34 0.00 -8.04
C ASP A 55 16.20 1.00 -7.74
N GLU A 56 15.44 1.40 -8.76
CA GLU A 56 14.33 2.33 -8.55
C GLU A 56 13.19 1.63 -7.81
N LYS A 57 12.94 0.35 -8.14
CA LYS A 57 11.97 -0.47 -7.43
C LYS A 57 12.40 -0.73 -5.98
N ARG A 58 13.69 -0.84 -5.71
CA ARG A 58 14.26 -1.13 -4.39
C ARG A 58 13.82 -0.10 -3.37
N GLU A 59 13.77 1.18 -3.73
CA GLU A 59 13.24 2.22 -2.83
C GLU A 59 11.78 1.93 -2.42
N PHE A 60 10.93 1.47 -3.36
CA PHE A 60 9.56 1.04 -3.04
C PHE A 60 9.50 -0.26 -2.25
N PHE A 61 10.43 -1.18 -2.48
CA PHE A 61 10.55 -2.40 -1.68
C PHE A 61 10.96 -2.08 -0.24
N GLU A 62 11.90 -1.15 -0.02
CA GLU A 62 12.31 -0.68 1.31
C GLU A 62 11.15 0.02 2.03
N LEU A 63 10.39 0.87 1.33
CA LEU A 63 9.18 1.50 1.87
C LEU A 63 8.13 0.47 2.28
N ALA A 64 7.88 -0.52 1.42
CA ALA A 64 6.95 -1.60 1.71
C ALA A 64 7.43 -2.51 2.84
N GLN A 65 8.74 -2.77 2.92
CA GLN A 65 9.34 -3.54 4.00
C GLN A 65 9.17 -2.80 5.33
N LYS A 66 9.45 -1.50 5.37
CA LYS A 66 9.26 -0.67 6.56
C LYS A 66 7.79 -0.63 7.00
N ASP A 67 6.86 -0.57 6.05
CA ASP A 67 5.42 -0.67 6.36
C ASP A 67 5.03 -2.08 6.84
N ALA A 68 5.65 -3.12 6.28
CA ALA A 68 5.46 -4.49 6.72
C ALA A 68 5.99 -4.73 8.14
N GLU A 69 7.11 -4.13 8.50
CA GLU A 69 7.68 -4.13 9.86
C GLU A 69 6.77 -3.38 10.83
N ARG A 70 6.26 -2.21 10.46
CA ARG A 70 5.23 -1.49 11.25
C ARG A 70 4.02 -2.38 11.50
N TYR A 71 3.48 -2.99 10.46
CA TYR A 71 2.34 -3.89 10.58
C TYR A 71 2.66 -5.10 11.47
N GLN A 72 3.83 -5.71 11.31
CA GLN A 72 4.25 -6.84 12.14
C GLN A 72 4.39 -6.43 13.61
N ALA A 73 4.96 -5.25 13.88
CA ALA A 73 5.07 -4.72 15.23
C ALA A 73 3.70 -4.40 15.82
N GLU A 74 2.77 -3.81 15.05
CA GLU A 74 1.40 -3.55 15.50
C GLU A 74 0.63 -4.85 15.77
N VAL A 75 0.76 -5.86 14.90
CA VAL A 75 0.13 -7.18 15.11
C VAL A 75 0.74 -7.90 16.31
N ALA A 76 2.06 -7.84 16.48
CA ALA A 76 2.74 -8.43 17.64
C ALA A 76 2.36 -7.73 18.95
N ALA A 77 2.26 -6.39 18.94
CA ALA A 77 1.85 -5.60 20.10
C ALA A 77 0.38 -5.82 20.48
N TYR A 78 -0.49 -6.13 19.51
CA TYR A 78 -1.91 -6.40 19.75
C TYR A 78 -2.20 -7.85 20.22
N GLY A 79 -1.17 -8.71 20.29
CA GLY A 79 -1.31 -10.08 20.81
C GLY A 79 -1.33 -11.19 19.76
N GLY A 80 -0.90 -10.91 18.53
CA GLY A 80 -0.84 -11.89 17.45
C GLY A 80 -2.21 -12.34 16.92
N GLU A 81 -2.20 -13.19 15.90
CA GLU A 81 -3.39 -13.81 15.30
C GLU A 81 -4.27 -14.60 16.29
N ASP A 82 -3.76 -14.89 17.48
CA ASP A 82 -4.48 -15.51 18.60
C ASP A 82 -5.44 -14.56 19.33
N ALA A 83 -5.13 -13.25 19.43
CA ALA A 83 -6.08 -12.25 19.94
C ALA A 83 -7.20 -11.95 18.93
N LEU A 84 -6.99 -12.29 17.65
CA LEU A 84 -8.00 -12.22 16.58
C LEU A 84 -8.95 -13.42 16.57
N LEU A 85 -8.55 -14.55 17.17
CA LEU A 85 -9.30 -15.81 17.18
C LEU A 85 -9.86 -16.19 18.56
N SER A 86 -9.40 -15.57 19.65
CA SER A 86 -9.80 -15.96 21.03
C SER A 86 -11.01 -15.25 21.61
N PHE A 87 -11.74 -14.44 20.84
CA PHE A 87 -13.10 -14.02 21.20
C PHE A 87 -14.14 -14.93 20.52
N HIS A 88 -14.16 -16.21 20.94
CA HIS A 88 -15.30 -17.12 20.70
C HIS A 88 -16.25 -17.07 21.89
#